data_AF-A0AA97EHY2-F1
#
_entry.id   AF-A0AA97EHY2-F1
#
_cell.length_a   1.000
_cell.length_b   1.000
_cell.length_c   1.000
_cell.angle_alpha   90.00
_cell.angle_beta   90.00
_cell.angle_gamma   90.00
#
_symmetry.space_group_name_H-M   'P 1'
#
loop_
_entity.id
_entity.type
_entity.pdbx_description
1 polymer ?
#
loop_
_entity_poly.entity_id
_entity_poly.type
_entity_poly.pdbx_seq_one_letter_code
_entity_poly.pdbx_strand_id
1 'polypeptide(L)' 'MPTQPETRPLGELLRRAGLLSQAQLEVVLQDQQWQPDLRLGDILELRGWVKRDAIEFFAEQWPKLATGSRNSPIGYYFQ' A
#
# COMPACT_ATOMS: atom_id res chain seq x y z
N MET A 1 22.32 2.15 16.47
CA MET A 1 21.62 2.93 15.43
C MET A 1 20.13 2.59 15.53
N PRO A 2 19.20 3.56 15.61
CA PRO A 2 17.79 3.22 15.74
C PRO A 2 17.27 2.79 14.36
N THR A 3 16.90 1.52 14.23
CA THR A 3 16.13 0.97 13.12
C THR A 3 14.72 1.53 13.20
N GLN A 4 14.41 2.55 12.41
CA GLN A 4 13.03 3.01 12.25
C GLN A 4 12.19 1.85 11.70
N PRO A 5 10.98 1.60 12.21
CA PRO A 5 10.07 0.65 11.57
C PRO A 5 9.85 1.18 10.15
N GLU A 6 10.21 0.38 9.15
CA GLU A 6 10.11 0.74 7.74
C GLU A 6 8.62 0.85 7.33
N THR A 7 7.94 1.90 7.79
CA THR A 7 6.59 2.26 7.36
C THR A 7 6.71 2.75 5.94
N ARG A 8 6.69 1.80 4.99
CA ARG A 8 6.69 2.10 3.57
C ARG A 8 5.43 2.88 3.22
N PRO A 9 5.52 3.90 2.35
CA PRO A 9 4.36 4.67 1.93
C PRO A 9 3.37 3.75 1.19
N LEU A 10 2.07 4.02 1.38
CA LEU A 10 0.97 3.23 0.83
C LEU A 10 1.09 3.01 -0.69
N GLY A 11 1.46 4.05 -1.45
CA GLY A 11 1.62 3.97 -2.90
C GLY A 11 2.65 2.92 -3.33
N GLU A 12 3.76 2.79 -2.62
CA GLU A 12 4.80 1.80 -2.94
C GLU A 12 4.39 0.38 -2.53
N LEU A 13 3.63 0.24 -1.45
CA LEU A 13 3.05 -1.04 -1.05
C LEU A 13 2.07 -1.56 -2.12
N LEU A 14 1.15 -0.70 -2.56
CA LEU A 14 0.19 -1.04 -3.61
C LEU A 14 0.88 -1.36 -4.94
N ARG A 15 1.96 -0.62 -5.28
CA ARG A 15 2.74 -0.90 -6.49
C ARG A 15 3.42 -2.27 -6.44
N ARG A 16 4.07 -2.59 -5.32
CA ARG A 16 4.73 -3.91 -5.13
C ARG A 16 3.74 -5.07 -5.09
N ALA A 17 2.53 -4.83 -4.61
CA ALA A 17 1.44 -5.80 -4.65
C ALA A 17 0.82 -5.96 -6.05
N GLY A 18 1.24 -5.17 -7.04
CA GLY A 18 0.69 -5.19 -8.40
C GLY A 18 -0.69 -4.54 -8.54
N LEU A 19 -1.16 -3.83 -7.49
CA LEU A 19 -2.43 -3.11 -7.50
C LEU A 19 -2.33 -1.73 -8.14
N LEU A 20 -1.12 -1.20 -8.27
CA LEU A 20 -0.85 0.10 -8.86
C LEU A 20 0.35 0.01 -9.80
N SER A 21 0.26 0.56 -11.00
CA SER A 21 1.42 0.69 -11.89
C SER A 21 2.29 1.89 -11.50
N GLN A 22 3.56 1.90 -11.94
CA GLN A 22 4.45 3.05 -11.73
C GLN A 22 3.86 4.33 -12.32
N ALA A 23 3.32 4.27 -13.53
CA ALA A 23 2.73 5.43 -14.20
C ALA A 23 1.51 5.98 -13.43
N GLN A 24 0.65 5.11 -12.90
CA GLN A 24 -0.47 5.54 -12.07
C GLN A 24 0.01 6.19 -10.77
N LEU A 25 1.04 5.62 -10.13
CA LEU A 25 1.64 6.20 -8.93
C LEU A 25 2.17 7.62 -9.19
N GLU A 26 2.87 7.83 -10.31
CA GLU A 26 3.37 9.16 -10.69
C GLU A 26 2.23 10.17 -10.90
N VAL A 27 1.12 9.76 -11.54
CA VAL A 27 -0.05 10.64 -11.71
C VAL A 27 -0.65 11.02 -10.36
N VAL A 28 -0.81 10.08 -9.42
CA VAL A 28 -1.36 10.41 -8.09
C VAL A 28 -0.41 11.31 -7.31
N LEU A 29 0.91 11.09 -7.39
CA LEU A 29 1.88 11.95 -6.73
C LEU A 29 1.87 13.36 -7.31
N GLN A 30 1.69 13.50 -8.63
CA GLN A 30 1.52 14.80 -9.26
C GLN A 30 0.23 15.48 -8.78
N ASP A 31 -0.90 14.77 -8.75
CA ASP A 31 -2.17 15.31 -8.23
C ASP A 31 -2.02 15.82 -6.79
N GLN A 32 -1.31 15.07 -5.93
CA GLN A 32 -1.03 15.50 -4.54
C GLN A 32 -0.14 16.73 -4.45
N GLN A 33 0.76 16.98 -5.41
CA GLN A 33 1.55 18.22 -5.42
C GLN A 33 0.67 19.45 -5.64
N TRP A 34 -0.38 19.33 -6.46
CA TRP A 34 -1.34 20.40 -6.70
C TRP A 34 -2.42 20.51 -5.62
N GLN A 35 -2.73 19.39 -4.96
CA GLN A 35 -3.78 19.28 -3.93
C GLN A 35 -3.25 18.47 -2.74
N PRO A 36 -2.47 19.08 -1.83
CA PRO A 36 -1.80 18.36 -0.73
C PRO A 36 -2.78 17.76 0.29
N ASP A 37 -3.99 18.31 0.40
CA ASP A 37 -5.05 17.78 1.26
C ASP A 37 -5.69 16.50 0.70
N LEU A 38 -5.48 16.20 -0.59
CA LEU A 38 -6.09 15.05 -1.25
C LEU A 38 -5.28 13.79 -0.92
N ARG A 39 -5.93 12.81 -0.29
CA ARG A 39 -5.25 11.57 0.11
C ARG A 39 -5.09 10.66 -1.11
N LEU A 40 -3.93 10.01 -1.21
CA LEU A 40 -3.64 9.04 -2.27
C LEU A 40 -4.73 7.96 -2.39
N GLY A 41 -5.24 7.45 -1.27
CA GLY A 41 -6.34 6.47 -1.27
C GLY A 41 -7.61 7.01 -1.94
N ASP A 42 -8.02 8.24 -1.61
CA ASP A 42 -9.22 8.85 -2.19
C ASP A 42 -9.06 9.03 -3.71
N ILE A 43 -7.87 9.43 -4.18
CA ILE A 43 -7.57 9.57 -5.62
C ILE A 43 -7.68 8.23 -6.34
N LEU A 44 -7.13 7.17 -5.74
CA LEU A 44 -7.17 5.83 -6.31
C LEU A 44 -8.59 5.25 -6.37
N GLU A 45 -9.39 5.49 -5.33
CA GLU A 45 -10.80 5.09 -5.28
C GLU A 45 -11.64 5.85 -6.31
N LEU A 46 -11.52 7.18 -6.33
CA LEU A 46 -12.26 8.05 -7.27
C LEU A 46 -11.98 7.72 -8.73
N ARG A 47 -10.73 7.36 -9.06
CA ARG A 47 -10.32 6.95 -10.40
C ARG A 47 -10.66 5.50 -10.73
N GLY A 48 -11.13 4.71 -9.75
CA GLY A 48 -11.42 3.28 -9.91
C GLY A 48 -10.20 2.41 -10.15
N TRP A 49 -8.98 2.90 -9.83
CA TRP A 49 -7.73 2.18 -10.05
C TRP A 49 -7.50 1.10 -8.99
N VAL A 50 -7.87 1.39 -7.75
CA VAL A 50 -7.79 0.45 -6.63
C VAL A 50 -9.09 0.51 -5.85
N LYS A 51 -9.63 -0.66 -5.49
CA LYS A 51 -10.84 -0.73 -4.65
C LYS A 51 -10.54 -0.22 -3.25
N ARG A 52 -11.52 0.45 -2.64
CA ARG A 52 -11.46 0.94 -1.25
C ARG A 52 -11.02 -0.13 -0.26
N ASP A 53 -11.59 -1.32 -0.33
CA ASP A 53 -11.27 -2.42 0.60
C ASP A 53 -9.77 -2.77 0.57
N ALA A 54 -9.14 -2.73 -0.61
CA ALA A 54 -7.71 -2.98 -0.75
C ALA A 54 -6.89 -1.82 -0.18
N ILE A 55 -7.31 -0.58 -0.43
CA ILE A 55 -6.67 0.63 0.13
C ILE A 55 -6.68 0.57 1.66
N GLU A 56 -7.84 0.29 2.25
CA GLU A 56 -8.02 0.15 3.71
C GLU A 56 -7.18 -1.01 4.26
N PHE A 57 -7.18 -2.18 3.60
CA PHE A 57 -6.35 -3.31 4.00
C PHE A 57 -4.85 -2.96 4.05
N PHE A 58 -4.32 -2.35 2.99
CA PHE A 58 -2.89 -2.01 2.91
C PHE A 58 -2.51 -0.84 3.84
N ALA A 59 -3.44 0.08 4.12
CA ALA A 59 -3.20 1.19 5.04
C ALA A 59 -3.21 0.74 6.51
N GLU A 60 -4.14 -0.14 6.91
CA GLU A 60 -4.41 -0.40 8.33
C GLU A 60 -4.01 -1.80 8.81
N GLN A 61 -4.13 -2.82 7.97
CA GLN A 61 -3.94 -4.22 8.36
C GLN A 61 -2.54 -4.70 8.00
N TRP A 62 -2.08 -4.39 6.79
CA TRP A 62 -0.77 -4.83 6.29
C TRP A 62 0.41 -4.47 7.20
N PRO A 63 0.53 -3.25 7.77
CA PRO A 63 1.64 -2.91 8.67
C PRO A 63 1.72 -3.81 9.90
N LYS A 64 0.56 -4.24 10.44
CA LYS A 64 0.46 -5.12 11.61
C LYS A 64 0.90 -6.54 11.27
N LEU A 65 0.58 -7.00 10.06
CA LEU A 65 0.95 -8.33 9.56
C LEU A 65 2.43 -8.40 9.17
N ALA A 66 2.96 -7.35 8.55
CA ALA A 66 4.34 -7.29 8.09
C ALA A 66 5.37 -7.35 9.24
N THR A 67 5.01 -6.84 10.42
CA THR A 67 5.83 -6.97 11.64
C THR A 67 5.82 -8.36 12.26
N GLY A 68 4.90 -9.24 11.83
CA GLY A 68 4.73 -10.59 12.34
C GLY A 68 5.22 -11.67 11.37
N SER A 69 6.47 -11.59 10.89
CA SER A 69 7.03 -12.66 10.06
C SER A 69 7.25 -13.93 10.90
N ARG A 70 6.22 -14.79 10.98
CA ARG A 70 6.41 -16.20 11.31
C ARG A 70 6.97 -16.88 10.07
N ASN A 71 8.24 -17.24 10.15
CA ASN A 71 9.06 -17.87 9.10
C ASN A 71 8.63 -19.34 8.83
N SER A 72 7.33 -19.61 8.78
CA SER A 72 6.78 -20.94 8.56
C SER A 72 6.78 -21.25 7.06
N PRO A 73 7.30 -22.41 6.64
CA PRO A 73 7.22 -22.84 5.25
C PRO A 73 5.77 -22.81 4.76
N ILE A 74 5.55 -22.29 3.56
CA ILE A 74 4.22 -22.17 2.93
C ILE A 74 3.46 -23.52 2.90
N GLY A 75 4.17 -24.65 2.87
CA GLY A 75 3.58 -25.99 2.90
C GLY A 75 2.76 -26.32 4.15
N TYR A 76 2.94 -25.61 5.27
CA TYR A 76 2.15 -25.83 6.49
C TYR A 76 0.68 -25.38 6.37
N TYR A 77 0.35 -24.55 5.40
CA TYR A 77 -1.00 -23.97 5.25
C TYR A 77 -1.87 -24.71 4.23
N PHE A 78 -1.36 -25.79 3.62
CA PHE A 78 -2.06 -26.56 2.58
C PHE A 78 -2.44 -27.99 3.02
N GLN A 79 -2.54 -28.24 4.33
CA GLN A 79 -3.01 -29.54 4.87
C GLN A 79 -4.53 -29.60 5.01
#